data_AF-A0A0F9L9X2-F1
#
_entry.id   AF-A0A0F9L9X2-F1
#
_cell.length_a   1.000
_cell.length_b   1.000
_cell.length_c   1.000
_cell.angle_alpha   90.00
_cell.angle_beta   90.00
_cell.angle_gamma   90.00
#
_symmetry.space_group_name_H-M   'P 1'
#
loop_
_entity.id
_entity.type
_entity.pdbx_description
1 polymer ?
#
loop_
_entity_poly.entity_id
_entity_poly.type
_entity_poly.pdbx_seq_one_letter_code
_entity_poly.pdbx_strand_id
1 'polypeptide(L)'
;MEKRKTRPLYSVLACKINAYANCKEKWTGDKDSTYEWMEKHEDMIEHLCQEHLPHGLGFDNESIIVMDKCKNGNELCIRSSFHVMNENGMYDGWVDFTMTVKPCLLFSFYLTIKGKFGKKHQHLKDYIQEIFEEALDKQITV
;
A
#
# COMPACT_ATOMS: atom_id res chain seq x y z
N MET A 1 -25.19 -20.82 -7.98
CA MET A 1 -24.53 -19.93 -7.01
C MET A 1 -23.32 -19.32 -7.71
N GLU A 2 -23.42 -18.06 -8.11
CA GLU A 2 -22.39 -17.39 -8.90
C GLU A 2 -21.15 -17.14 -8.01
N LYS A 3 -19.98 -17.64 -8.41
CA LYS A 3 -18.75 -17.42 -7.65
C LYS A 3 -18.43 -15.93 -7.74
N ARG A 4 -18.35 -15.25 -6.58
CA ARG A 4 -17.90 -13.85 -6.54
C ARG A 4 -16.49 -13.77 -7.15
N LYS A 5 -16.27 -12.79 -8.02
CA LYS A 5 -14.97 -12.58 -8.65
C LYS A 5 -14.00 -12.04 -7.60
N THR A 6 -12.80 -12.62 -7.50
CA THR A 6 -11.74 -12.15 -6.61
C THR A 6 -10.51 -11.73 -7.39
N ARG A 7 -9.72 -10.81 -6.82
CA ARG A 7 -8.40 -10.42 -7.32
C ARG A 7 -7.46 -10.13 -6.13
N PRO A 8 -6.14 -10.29 -6.28
CA PRO A 8 -5.20 -9.91 -5.24
C PRO A 8 -5.21 -8.39 -4.99
N LEU A 9 -5.03 -7.97 -3.74
CA LEU A 9 -5.11 -6.56 -3.32
C LEU A 9 -4.22 -5.65 -4.17
N TYR A 10 -2.97 -6.02 -4.42
CA TYR A 10 -2.05 -5.19 -5.21
C TYR A 10 -2.62 -4.86 -6.60
N SER A 11 -3.33 -5.81 -7.22
CA SER A 11 -3.93 -5.63 -8.54
C SER A 11 -5.16 -4.71 -8.49
N VAL A 12 -5.96 -4.82 -7.44
CA VAL A 12 -7.13 -3.93 -7.21
C VAL A 12 -6.66 -2.50 -6.97
N LEU A 13 -5.66 -2.30 -6.11
CA LEU A 13 -5.04 -1.00 -5.85
C LEU A 13 -4.45 -0.41 -7.14
N ALA A 14 -3.67 -1.20 -7.91
CA ALA A 14 -3.11 -0.75 -9.18
C ALA A 14 -4.18 -0.27 -10.17
N CYS A 15 -5.30 -0.99 -10.26
CA CYS A 15 -6.43 -0.60 -11.10
C CYS A 15 -7.04 0.73 -10.66
N LYS A 16 -7.27 0.93 -9.34
CA LYS A 16 -7.86 2.16 -8.80
C LYS A 16 -6.92 3.35 -8.94
N ILE A 17 -5.62 3.15 -8.72
CA ILE A 17 -4.60 4.20 -8.88
C ILE A 17 -4.50 4.62 -10.35
N ASN A 18 -4.53 3.67 -11.29
CA ASN A 18 -4.56 4.01 -12.72
C ASN A 18 -5.83 4.80 -13.09
N ALA A 19 -7.00 4.42 -12.55
CA ALA A 19 -8.23 5.16 -12.78
C ALA A 19 -8.17 6.58 -12.18
N TYR A 20 -7.68 6.73 -10.95
CA TYR A 20 -7.42 8.02 -10.33
C TYR A 20 -6.48 8.88 -11.17
N ALA A 21 -5.36 8.33 -11.65
CA ALA A 21 -4.39 9.07 -12.47
C ALA A 21 -5.02 9.58 -13.77
N ASN A 22 -5.85 8.76 -14.43
CA ASN A 22 -6.57 9.16 -15.65
C ASN A 22 -7.59 10.28 -15.38
N CYS A 23 -8.25 10.28 -14.22
CA CYS A 23 -9.12 11.38 -13.81
C CYS A 23 -8.31 12.64 -13.53
N LYS A 24 -7.23 12.53 -12.75
CA LYS A 24 -6.34 13.64 -12.40
C LYS A 24 -5.74 14.33 -13.63
N GLU A 25 -5.36 13.57 -14.66
CA GLU A 25 -4.84 14.11 -15.93
C GLU A 25 -5.89 14.92 -16.71
N LYS A 26 -7.16 14.51 -16.65
CA LYS A 26 -8.27 15.16 -17.37
C LYS A 26 -8.92 16.30 -16.59
N TRP A 27 -8.69 16.37 -15.28
CA TRP A 27 -9.35 17.32 -14.41
C TRP A 27 -8.95 18.76 -14.77
N THR A 28 -9.96 19.60 -14.99
CA THR A 28 -9.77 20.99 -15.43
C THR A 28 -9.54 21.97 -14.28
N GLY A 29 -9.65 21.51 -13.02
CA GLY A 29 -9.58 22.35 -11.83
C GLY A 29 -10.96 22.73 -11.25
N ASP A 30 -12.04 22.53 -12.00
CA ASP A 30 -13.41 22.77 -11.54
C ASP A 30 -14.01 21.51 -10.91
N LYS A 31 -14.96 21.68 -9.98
CA LYS A 31 -15.73 20.54 -9.45
C LYS A 31 -16.73 20.05 -10.50
N ASP A 32 -16.27 19.09 -11.30
CA ASP A 32 -17.01 18.45 -12.37
C ASP A 32 -17.14 16.94 -12.13
N SER A 33 -17.73 16.23 -13.09
CA SER A 33 -17.83 14.77 -13.01
C SER A 33 -16.46 14.07 -12.88
N THR A 34 -15.40 14.64 -13.46
CA THR A 34 -14.04 14.09 -13.38
C THR A 34 -13.51 14.16 -11.96
N TYR A 35 -13.71 15.30 -11.29
CA TYR A 35 -13.38 15.52 -9.88
C TYR A 35 -14.12 14.53 -8.97
N GLU A 36 -15.43 14.35 -9.16
CA GLU A 36 -16.20 13.39 -8.34
C GLU A 36 -15.71 11.95 -8.48
N TRP A 37 -15.33 11.53 -9.69
CA TRP A 37 -14.76 10.19 -9.91
C TRP A 37 -13.36 10.06 -9.31
N MET A 38 -12.56 11.13 -9.35
CA MET A 38 -11.24 11.18 -8.71
C MET A 38 -11.37 10.97 -7.20
N GLU A 39 -12.25 11.72 -6.52
CA GLU A 39 -12.52 11.56 -5.07
C GLU A 39 -13.01 10.13 -4.76
N LYS A 40 -13.96 9.60 -5.52
CA LYS A 40 -14.44 8.20 -5.32
C LYS A 40 -13.35 7.15 -5.48
N HIS A 41 -12.36 7.39 -6.35
CA HIS A 41 -11.23 6.49 -6.49
C HIS A 41 -10.25 6.62 -5.32
N GLU A 42 -10.01 7.83 -4.83
CA GLU A 42 -9.20 8.11 -3.64
C GLU A 42 -9.81 7.47 -2.40
N ASP A 43 -11.10 7.73 -2.11
CA ASP A 43 -11.84 7.14 -0.99
C ASP A 43 -11.77 5.60 -0.99
N MET A 44 -11.90 4.99 -2.18
CA MET A 44 -11.81 3.55 -2.32
C MET A 44 -10.40 3.02 -2.06
N ILE A 45 -9.37 3.76 -2.46
CA ILE A 45 -7.97 3.38 -2.19
C ILE A 45 -7.70 3.47 -0.69
N GLU A 46 -8.13 4.54 -0.04
CA GLU A 46 -8.00 4.70 1.42
C GLU A 46 -8.72 3.58 2.17
N HIS A 47 -9.96 3.28 1.78
CA HIS A 47 -10.73 2.18 2.36
C HIS A 47 -10.02 0.83 2.20
N LEU A 48 -9.50 0.52 1.01
CA LEU A 48 -8.74 -0.71 0.77
C LEU A 48 -7.46 -0.76 1.62
N CYS A 49 -6.80 0.37 1.85
CA CYS A 49 -5.62 0.44 2.71
C CYS A 49 -5.99 0.15 4.17
N GLN A 50 -7.03 0.80 4.69
CA GLN A 50 -7.49 0.62 6.07
C GLN A 50 -7.94 -0.82 6.35
N GLU A 51 -8.68 -1.43 5.41
CA GLU A 51 -9.24 -2.77 5.60
C GLU A 51 -8.22 -3.90 5.44
N HIS A 52 -7.16 -3.68 4.64
CA HIS A 52 -6.33 -4.80 4.18
C HIS A 52 -4.83 -4.61 4.34
N LEU A 53 -4.32 -3.39 4.46
CA LEU A 53 -2.91 -3.22 4.78
C LEU A 53 -2.66 -3.46 6.28
N PRO A 54 -1.44 -3.89 6.64
CA PRO A 54 -1.04 -4.09 8.01
C PRO A 54 -1.31 -2.86 8.88
N HIS A 55 -2.01 -3.10 9.98
CA HIS A 55 -2.30 -2.15 11.05
C HIS A 55 -2.28 -2.91 12.39
N GLY A 56 -1.76 -2.29 13.45
CA GLY A 56 -1.55 -2.94 14.75
C GLY A 56 -0.31 -3.84 14.79
N LEU A 57 -0.10 -4.54 15.92
CA LEU A 57 1.06 -5.43 16.17
C LEU A 57 2.42 -4.79 15.87
N GLY A 58 2.54 -3.50 16.16
CA GLY A 58 3.72 -2.69 15.90
C GLY A 58 3.61 -1.82 14.65
N PHE A 59 2.71 -2.10 13.71
CA PHE A 59 2.37 -1.15 12.64
C PHE A 59 1.42 -0.08 13.17
N ASP A 60 1.77 1.19 13.03
CA ASP A 60 0.80 2.24 13.30
C ASP A 60 -0.20 2.36 12.14
N ASN A 61 -1.34 3.00 12.42
CA ASN A 61 -2.53 3.13 11.56
C ASN A 61 -2.33 3.98 10.28
N GLU A 62 -1.12 4.02 9.73
CA GLU A 62 -0.74 4.92 8.62
C GLU A 62 -0.14 4.20 7.41
N SER A 63 -0.43 2.91 7.23
CA SER A 63 -0.12 2.21 5.99
C SER A 63 -0.94 2.80 4.83
N ILE A 64 -0.38 3.79 4.14
CA ILE A 64 -1.07 4.56 3.10
C ILE A 64 -0.37 4.43 1.75
N ILE A 65 -1.16 4.58 0.68
CA ILE A 65 -0.64 4.78 -0.66
C ILE A 65 -0.22 6.24 -0.84
N VAL A 66 1.02 6.47 -1.26
CA VAL A 66 1.53 7.80 -1.63
C VAL A 66 1.22 8.02 -3.11
N MET A 67 0.03 8.54 -3.39
CA MET A 67 -0.55 8.65 -4.74
C MET A 67 0.41 9.31 -5.75
N ASP A 68 1.03 10.43 -5.36
CA ASP A 68 1.97 11.18 -6.22
C ASP A 68 3.28 10.43 -6.53
N LYS A 69 3.58 9.35 -5.81
CA LYS A 69 4.75 8.50 -6.07
C LYS A 69 4.40 7.23 -6.85
N CYS A 70 3.12 6.96 -7.08
CA CYS A 70 2.69 5.82 -7.88
C CYS A 70 2.83 6.13 -9.37
N LYS A 71 3.11 5.13 -10.21
CA LYS A 71 3.27 5.31 -11.67
C LYS A 71 2.14 4.63 -12.44
N ASN A 72 0.97 5.27 -12.46
CA ASN A 72 -0.20 4.85 -13.26
C ASN A 72 -0.52 3.35 -13.11
N GLY A 73 -0.46 2.82 -11.88
CA GLY A 73 -0.70 1.41 -11.58
C GLY A 73 0.46 0.44 -11.86
N ASN A 74 1.55 0.85 -12.49
CA ASN A 74 2.76 0.03 -12.72
C ASN A 74 3.78 0.10 -11.57
N GLU A 75 3.56 0.97 -10.60
CA GLU A 75 4.38 1.09 -9.40
C GLU A 75 3.47 1.58 -8.27
N LEU A 76 3.38 0.82 -7.17
CA LEU A 76 2.70 1.25 -5.95
C LEU A 76 3.74 1.73 -4.96
N CYS A 77 3.48 2.86 -4.31
CA CYS A 77 4.32 3.39 -3.24
C CYS A 77 3.53 3.41 -1.94
N ILE A 78 3.92 2.58 -0.97
CA ILE A 78 3.27 2.51 0.34
C ILE A 78 4.20 3.17 1.36
N ARG A 79 3.67 4.02 2.24
CA ARG A 79 4.38 4.53 3.42
C ARG A 79 3.77 3.91 4.66
N SER A 80 4.60 3.54 5.63
CA SER A 80 4.16 3.05 6.94
C SER A 80 5.30 3.21 7.96
N SER A 81 4.98 2.95 9.22
CA SER A 81 5.90 3.05 10.34
C SER A 81 5.73 1.85 11.27
N PHE A 82 6.83 1.37 11.84
CA PHE A 82 6.85 0.22 12.74
C PHE A 82 7.47 0.56 14.09
N HIS A 83 6.75 0.22 15.15
CA HIS A 83 7.11 0.41 16.54
C HIS A 83 8.06 -0.70 16.97
N VAL A 84 9.28 -0.31 17.31
CA VAL A 84 10.33 -1.25 17.68
C VAL A 84 10.39 -1.41 19.20
N MET A 85 10.56 -2.64 19.65
CA MET A 85 10.86 -2.96 21.04
C MET A 85 12.34 -3.31 21.19
N ASN A 86 12.93 -2.99 22.33
CA ASN A 86 14.26 -3.44 22.68
C ASN A 86 14.23 -4.90 23.20
N GLU A 87 15.40 -5.43 23.53
CA GLU A 87 15.58 -6.82 24.00
C GLU A 87 14.81 -7.15 25.29
N ASN A 88 14.43 -6.12 26.07
CA ASN A 88 13.65 -6.27 27.30
C ASN A 88 12.14 -6.07 27.06
N GLY A 89 11.69 -5.97 25.81
CA GLY A 89 10.28 -5.72 25.46
C GLY A 89 9.81 -4.29 25.72
N MET A 90 10.71 -3.35 25.96
CA MET A 90 10.38 -1.93 26.17
C MET A 90 10.44 -1.15 24.86
N TYR A 91 9.68 -0.06 24.75
CA TYR A 91 9.71 0.83 23.58
C TYR A 91 11.13 1.33 23.25
N ASP A 92 11.51 1.21 21.98
CA ASP A 92 12.84 1.56 21.45
C ASP A 92 12.77 2.52 20.24
N GLY A 93 11.58 3.10 19.98
CA GLY A 93 11.37 4.06 18.90
C GLY A 93 10.53 3.55 17.73
N TRP A 94 10.48 4.37 16.68
CA TRP A 94 9.78 4.07 15.43
C TRP A 94 10.77 3.96 14.28
N VAL A 95 10.45 3.07 13.33
CA VAL A 95 11.12 3.02 12.04
C VAL A 95 10.11 3.38 10.96
N ASP A 96 10.30 4.54 10.34
CA ASP A 96 9.56 4.93 9.15
C ASP A 96 10.18 4.26 7.92
N PHE A 97 9.31 3.75 7.05
CA PHE A 97 9.71 3.12 5.81
C PHE A 97 8.74 3.40 4.66
N THR A 98 9.22 3.15 3.46
CA THR A 98 8.48 3.20 2.22
C THR A 98 8.72 1.90 1.50
N MET A 99 7.66 1.33 0.94
CA MET A 99 7.73 0.16 0.10
C MET A 99 7.34 0.51 -1.33
N THR A 100 8.02 -0.12 -2.27
CA THR A 100 7.73 -0.01 -3.69
C THR A 100 7.34 -1.38 -4.23
N VAL A 101 6.12 -1.49 -4.74
CA VAL A 101 5.57 -2.68 -5.40
C VAL A 101 5.70 -2.49 -6.90
N LYS A 102 6.30 -3.46 -7.60
CA LYS A 102 6.41 -3.46 -9.06
C LYS A 102 5.90 -4.77 -9.66
N PRO A 103 5.22 -4.76 -10.80
CA PRO A 103 4.74 -5.98 -11.42
C PRO A 103 5.90 -6.89 -11.82
N CYS A 104 5.68 -8.19 -11.70
CA CYS A 104 6.60 -9.23 -12.16
C CYS A 104 5.79 -10.33 -12.84
N LEU A 105 6.08 -10.62 -14.11
CA LEU A 105 5.37 -11.67 -14.83
C LEU A 105 5.63 -13.07 -14.26
N LEU A 106 6.76 -13.30 -13.58
CA LEU A 106 7.14 -14.59 -13.02
C LEU A 106 6.59 -14.80 -11.60
N PHE A 107 6.52 -13.74 -10.79
CA PHE A 107 6.23 -13.81 -9.35
C PHE A 107 5.06 -12.93 -8.92
N SER A 108 4.20 -12.52 -9.85
CA SER A 108 3.14 -11.51 -9.65
C SER A 108 3.66 -10.09 -9.43
N PHE A 109 4.48 -9.88 -8.39
CA PHE A 109 5.12 -8.60 -8.10
C PHE A 109 6.46 -8.77 -7.35
N TYR A 110 7.25 -7.69 -7.29
CA TYR A 110 8.37 -7.53 -6.39
C TYR A 110 8.06 -6.43 -5.37
N LEU A 111 8.35 -6.69 -4.10
CA LEU A 111 8.31 -5.69 -3.04
C LEU A 111 9.74 -5.27 -2.68
N THR A 112 9.97 -3.97 -2.55
CA THR A 112 11.24 -3.45 -2.05
C THR A 112 10.98 -2.47 -0.92
N ILE A 113 11.73 -2.57 0.17
CA ILE A 113 11.57 -1.72 1.36
C ILE A 113 12.77 -0.79 1.56
N LYS A 114 12.50 0.48 1.83
CA LYS A 114 13.50 1.50 2.18
C LYS A 114 13.06 2.24 3.43
N GLY A 115 13.94 2.38 4.42
CA GLY A 115 13.61 3.06 5.67
C GLY A 115 14.85 3.25 6.55
N LYS A 116 14.68 3.94 7.67
CA LYS A 116 15.77 4.25 8.61
C LYS A 116 15.97 3.14 9.66
N PHE A 117 16.13 1.90 9.21
CA PHE A 117 16.28 0.72 10.10
C PHE A 117 17.56 0.74 10.97
N GLY A 118 18.57 1.54 10.64
CA GLY A 118 19.87 1.51 11.32
C GLY A 118 20.54 0.13 11.24
N LYS A 119 21.64 -0.10 11.95
CA LYS A 119 22.29 -1.43 11.95
C LYS A 119 21.52 -2.47 12.79
N LYS A 120 20.88 -2.02 13.86
CA LYS A 120 20.21 -2.87 14.85
C LYS A 120 18.94 -3.54 14.32
N HIS A 121 18.18 -2.85 13.46
CA HIS A 121 16.86 -3.30 13.04
C HIS A 121 16.79 -3.77 11.58
N GLN A 122 17.92 -4.16 10.98
CA GLN A 122 17.93 -4.70 9.61
C GLN A 122 17.07 -5.96 9.48
N HIS A 123 17.03 -6.80 10.52
CA HIS A 123 16.22 -8.01 10.58
C HIS A 123 14.70 -7.73 10.50
N LEU A 124 14.25 -6.53 10.88
CA LEU A 124 12.82 -6.16 10.76
C LEU A 124 12.39 -5.99 9.31
N LYS A 125 13.32 -5.77 8.37
CA LYS A 125 12.96 -5.60 6.95
C LYS A 125 12.28 -6.83 6.40
N ASP A 126 12.84 -8.00 6.66
CA ASP A 126 12.33 -9.26 6.13
C ASP A 126 10.94 -9.55 6.72
N TYR A 127 10.78 -9.40 8.04
CA TYR A 127 9.49 -9.51 8.71
C TYR A 127 8.43 -8.55 8.14
N ILE A 128 8.77 -7.26 8.03
CA ILE A 128 7.82 -6.27 7.48
C ILE A 128 7.48 -6.60 6.03
N GLN A 129 8.48 -7.02 5.24
CA GLN A 129 8.28 -7.36 3.84
C GLN A 129 7.33 -8.55 3.70
N GLU A 130 7.53 -9.62 4.47
CA GLU A 130 6.66 -10.81 4.48
C GLU A 130 5.21 -10.44 4.82
N ILE A 131 5.01 -9.63 5.87
CA ILE A 131 3.68 -9.19 6.30
C ILE A 131 2.97 -8.37 5.21
N PHE A 132 3.68 -7.48 4.53
CA PHE A 132 3.10 -6.70 3.43
C PHE A 132 2.91 -7.53 2.16
N GLU A 133 3.78 -8.47 1.85
CA GLU A 133 3.61 -9.40 0.72
C GLU A 133 2.34 -10.24 0.89
N GLU A 134 2.12 -10.81 2.08
CA GLU A 134 0.90 -11.55 2.39
C GLU A 134 -0.35 -10.68 2.25
N ALA A 135 -0.33 -9.48 2.82
CA ALA A 135 -1.45 -8.55 2.74
C ALA A 135 -1.77 -8.15 1.28
N LEU A 136 -0.74 -7.92 0.46
CA LEU A 136 -0.88 -7.49 -0.93
C LEU A 136 -1.34 -8.62 -1.85
N ASP A 137 -0.99 -9.87 -1.57
CA ASP A 137 -1.39 -11.04 -2.38
C ASP A 137 -2.77 -11.60 -1.97
N LYS A 138 -3.31 -11.16 -0.83
CA LYS A 138 -4.63 -11.54 -0.33
C LYS A 138 -5.73 -11.30 -1.38
N GLN A 139 -6.54 -12.33 -1.62
CA GLN A 139 -7.68 -12.26 -2.54
C GLN A 139 -8.83 -11.45 -1.95
N ILE A 140 -9.26 -10.41 -2.66
CA ILE A 140 -10.36 -9.52 -2.28
C ILE A 140 -11.50 -9.67 -3.28
N THR A 141 -12.73 -9.61 -2.77
CA THR A 141 -13.95 -9.60 -3.59
C THR A 141 -14.07 -8.27 -4.33
N VAL A 142 -14.26 -8.31 -5.65
CA VAL A 142 -14.35 -7.14 -6.54
C VAL A 142 -15.68 -7.05 -7.26
#